data_AF-A0A5K1GXB2-F1
#
_entry.id   AF-A0A5K1GXB2-F1
#
_cell.length_a   1.000
_cell.length_b   1.000
_cell.length_c   1.000
_cell.angle_alpha   90.00
_cell.angle_beta   90.00
_cell.angle_gamma   90.00
#
_symmetry.space_group_name_H-M   'P 1'
#
loop_
_entity.id
_entity.type
_entity.pdbx_description
1 polymer ?
#
loop_
_entity_poly.entity_id
_entity_poly.type
_entity_poly.pdbx_seq_one_letter_code
_entity_poly.pdbx_strand_id
1 'polypeptide(L)'
;MESSLFYRVGMVVLGLLLAGLVLENLPGFSDQDLATLGARCTPFVVRELPPVPPSEDCSNAVRGADLVHVCGRITPEIERMISMQKVVDVANRCGKPQMRL
;
A
#
# COMPACT_ATOMS: atom_id res chain seq x y z
N MET A 1 49.75 -3.00 18.89
CA MET A 1 49.14 -3.66 17.70
C MET A 1 47.65 -3.99 17.92
N GLU A 2 47.16 -4.03 19.16
CA GLU A 2 45.79 -4.44 19.49
C GLU A 2 44.72 -3.35 19.24
N SER A 3 45.12 -2.08 19.20
CA SER A 3 44.24 -0.93 18.98
C SER A 3 43.58 -0.92 17.58
N SER A 4 44.25 -1.48 16.57
CA SER A 4 43.73 -1.56 15.20
C SER A 4 42.66 -2.64 15.04
N LEU A 5 42.81 -3.76 15.77
CA LEU A 5 41.85 -4.86 15.74
C LEU A 5 40.53 -4.46 16.42
N PHE A 6 40.62 -3.76 17.56
CA PHE A 6 39.46 -3.24 18.26
C PHE A 6 38.69 -2.21 17.43
N TYR A 7 39.39 -1.35 16.69
CA TYR A 7 38.76 -0.35 15.82
C TYR A 7 38.05 -1.00 14.62
N ARG A 8 38.66 -2.04 14.01
CA ARG A 8 38.04 -2.77 12.90
C ARG A 8 36.80 -3.54 13.35
N VAL A 9 36.86 -4.20 14.51
CA VAL A 9 35.70 -4.90 15.08
C VAL A 9 34.61 -3.90 15.48
N GLY A 10 34.99 -2.77 16.09
CA GLY A 10 34.06 -1.69 16.46
C GLY A 10 33.29 -1.13 15.27
N MET A 11 33.95 -0.89 14.13
CA MET A 11 33.30 -0.40 12.91
C MET A 11 32.33 -1.42 12.30
N VAL A 12 32.67 -2.71 12.35
CA VAL A 12 31.78 -3.78 11.87
C VAL A 12 30.55 -3.92 12.76
N VAL A 13 30.71 -3.89 14.08
CA VAL A 13 29.59 -3.95 15.03
C VAL A 13 28.69 -2.72 14.90
N LEU A 14 29.27 -1.52 14.79
CA LEU A 14 28.51 -0.28 14.59
C LEU A 14 27.76 -0.30 13.25
N GLY A 15 28.39 -0.79 12.17
CA GLY A 15 27.74 -0.94 10.87
C GLY A 15 26.58 -1.94 10.88
N LEU A 16 26.72 -3.07 11.59
CA LEU A 16 25.66 -4.05 11.74
C LEU A 16 24.49 -3.53 12.59
N LEU A 17 24.76 -2.77 13.65
CA LEU A 17 23.73 -2.12 14.48
C LEU A 17 22.95 -1.07 13.68
N LEU A 18 23.63 -0.25 12.87
CA LEU A 18 22.99 0.73 12.01
C LEU A 18 22.19 0.06 10.87
N ALA A 19 22.71 -1.00 10.27
CA ALA A 19 21.99 -1.76 9.24
C ALA A 19 20.73 -2.44 9.80
N GLY A 20 20.79 -2.97 11.04
CA GLY A 20 19.64 -3.56 11.72
C GLY A 20 18.50 -2.58 11.95
N LEU A 21 18.81 -1.32 12.32
CA LEU A 21 17.82 -0.24 12.44
C LEU A 21 17.16 0.14 11.10
N VAL A 22 17.85 -0.07 9.98
CA VAL A 22 17.35 0.28 8.63
C VAL A 22 16.47 -0.83 8.04
N LEU A 23 16.65 -2.09 8.46
CA LEU A 23 15.92 -3.22 7.86
C LEU A 23 14.42 -3.23 8.17
N GLU A 24 13.97 -2.52 9.20
CA GLU A 24 12.54 -2.36 9.51
C GLU A 24 11.85 -1.21 8.75
N ASN A 25 12.61 -0.46 7.92
CA ASN A 25 12.11 0.67 7.14
C ASN A 25 12.35 0.49 5.62
N LEU A 26 12.16 -0.73 5.11
CA LEU A 26 11.90 -0.89 3.69
C LEU A 26 10.51 -0.28 3.40
N PRO A 27 10.38 0.66 2.46
CA PRO A 27 9.08 1.17 2.02
C PRO A 27 8.35 0.09 1.21
N GLY A 28 7.86 -0.95 1.89
CA GLY A 28 6.78 -1.81 1.43
C GLY A 28 5.47 -1.14 1.85
N PHE A 29 4.99 -0.18 1.06
CA PHE A 29 3.72 0.51 1.28
C PHE A 29 2.54 -0.43 0.97
N SER A 30 2.32 -1.35 1.90
CA SER A 30 1.49 -2.52 1.68
C SER A 30 0.13 -2.37 2.38
N ASP A 31 0.16 -1.96 3.65
CA ASP A 31 -1.05 -1.64 4.43
C ASP A 31 -1.50 -0.18 4.28
N GLN A 32 -0.55 0.72 4.01
CA GLN A 32 -0.87 2.14 3.89
C GLN A 32 -1.68 2.44 2.64
N ASP A 33 -1.45 1.73 1.54
CA ASP A 33 -2.22 1.88 0.31
C ASP A 33 -3.67 1.44 0.50
N LEU A 34 -3.89 0.27 1.11
CA LEU A 34 -5.24 -0.20 1.43
C LEU A 34 -5.94 0.75 2.43
N ALA A 35 -5.24 1.24 3.45
CA ALA A 35 -5.79 2.21 4.40
C ALA A 35 -6.14 3.54 3.72
N THR A 36 -5.27 4.04 2.84
CA THR A 36 -5.47 5.30 2.10
C THR A 36 -6.63 5.18 1.11
N LEU A 37 -6.72 4.05 0.40
CA LEU A 37 -7.86 3.72 -0.46
C LEU A 37 -9.15 3.59 0.36
N GLY A 38 -9.12 2.92 1.51
CA GLY A 38 -10.27 2.82 2.41
C GLY A 38 -10.75 4.20 2.86
N ALA A 39 -9.84 5.07 3.30
CA ALA A 39 -10.18 6.40 3.78
C ALA A 39 -10.78 7.29 2.68
N ARG A 40 -10.32 7.15 1.42
CA ARG A 40 -10.66 8.08 0.33
C ARG A 40 -11.69 7.52 -0.66
N CYS A 41 -11.78 6.21 -0.82
CA CYS A 41 -12.54 5.56 -1.88
C CYS A 41 -13.74 4.74 -1.42
N THR A 42 -13.85 4.38 -0.13
CA THR A 42 -14.98 3.60 0.43
C THR A 42 -16.36 4.04 -0.07
N PRO A 43 -16.75 5.33 -0.02
CA PRO A 43 -18.11 5.73 -0.43
C PRO A 43 -18.42 5.47 -1.91
N PHE A 44 -17.40 5.31 -2.76
CA PHE A 44 -17.56 5.07 -4.19
C PHE A 44 -17.59 3.57 -4.55
N VAL A 45 -17.14 2.69 -3.64
CA VAL A 45 -16.99 1.24 -3.91
C VAL A 45 -17.89 0.35 -3.08
N VAL A 46 -18.44 0.83 -1.95
CA VAL A 46 -19.36 0.04 -1.11
C VAL A 46 -20.65 -0.32 -1.81
N ARG A 47 -21.24 -1.47 -1.48
CA ARG A 47 -22.45 -2.00 -2.13
C ARG A 47 -23.68 -1.13 -1.89
N GLU A 48 -23.86 -0.68 -0.65
CA GLU A 48 -25.07 0.00 -0.16
C GLU A 48 -25.35 1.36 -0.84
N LEU A 49 -24.31 2.06 -1.29
CA LEU A 49 -24.46 3.38 -1.91
C LEU A 49 -24.70 3.26 -3.42
N PRO A 50 -25.46 4.16 -4.07
CA PRO A 50 -25.58 4.16 -5.52
C PRO A 50 -24.22 4.42 -6.20
N PRO A 51 -24.00 3.92 -7.44
CA PRO A 51 -22.77 4.22 -8.18
C PRO A 51 -22.68 5.71 -8.48
N VAL A 52 -21.61 6.34 -7.98
CA VAL A 52 -21.32 7.76 -8.18
C VAL A 52 -19.89 7.92 -8.72
N PRO A 53 -19.61 8.98 -9.48
CA PRO A 53 -18.25 9.23 -9.98
C PRO A 53 -17.27 9.43 -8.81
N PRO A 54 -16.03 8.93 -8.91
CA PRO A 54 -15.03 9.10 -7.87
C PRO A 54 -14.62 10.56 -7.72
N SER A 55 -14.28 10.96 -6.49
CA SER A 55 -13.64 12.25 -6.24
C SER A 55 -12.22 12.27 -6.79
N GLU A 56 -11.67 13.48 -6.97
CA GLU A 56 -10.27 13.64 -7.37
C GLU A 56 -9.31 13.06 -6.32
N ASP A 57 -9.62 13.20 -5.03
CA ASP A 57 -8.87 12.60 -3.92
C ASP A 57 -8.83 11.07 -3.99
N CYS A 58 -9.97 10.42 -4.29
CA CYS A 58 -10.00 8.97 -4.51
C CYS A 58 -9.20 8.61 -5.77
N SER A 59 -9.34 9.38 -6.84
CA SER A 59 -8.61 9.14 -8.09
C SER A 59 -7.10 9.26 -7.93
N ASN A 60 -6.62 10.21 -7.10
CA ASN A 60 -5.22 10.35 -6.73
C ASN A 60 -4.70 9.13 -5.97
N ALA A 61 -5.48 8.65 -4.99
CA ALA A 61 -5.12 7.46 -4.23
C ALA A 61 -5.05 6.21 -5.13
N VAL A 62 -6.03 6.02 -6.02
CA VAL A 62 -6.06 4.90 -6.97
C VAL A 62 -4.89 4.96 -7.96
N ARG A 63 -4.49 6.15 -8.40
CA ARG A 63 -3.33 6.31 -9.29
C ARG A 63 -2.00 5.97 -8.61
N GLY A 64 -1.88 6.31 -7.32
CA GLY A 64 -0.68 6.06 -6.51
C GLY A 64 -0.57 4.65 -5.94
N ALA A 65 -1.69 3.95 -5.74
CA ALA A 65 -1.70 2.66 -5.08
C ALA A 65 -1.15 1.51 -5.95
N ASP A 66 -0.49 0.55 -5.30
CA ASP A 66 -0.17 -0.76 -5.87
C ASP A 66 -1.37 -1.72 -5.73
N LEU A 67 -2.17 -1.81 -6.80
CA LEU A 67 -3.37 -2.65 -6.82
C LEU A 67 -3.06 -4.15 -6.64
N VAL A 68 -1.89 -4.63 -7.08
CA VAL A 68 -1.50 -6.06 -6.91
C VAL A 68 -1.31 -6.36 -5.43
N HIS A 69 -0.65 -5.45 -4.72
CA HIS A 69 -0.47 -5.57 -3.28
C HIS A 69 -1.82 -5.48 -2.54
N VAL A 70 -2.61 -4.46 -2.85
CA VAL A 70 -3.91 -4.21 -2.21
C VAL A 70 -4.84 -5.41 -2.37
N CYS A 71 -4.88 -6.04 -3.55
CA CYS A 71 -5.65 -7.26 -3.78
C CYS A 71 -5.25 -8.41 -2.84
N GLY A 72 -3.96 -8.58 -2.57
CA GLY A 72 -3.48 -9.60 -1.64
C GLY A 72 -3.89 -9.37 -0.18
N ARG A 73 -4.38 -8.17 0.15
CA ARG A 73 -4.85 -7.79 1.50
C ARG A 73 -6.37 -7.72 1.61
N ILE A 74 -7.12 -7.88 0.51
CA ILE A 74 -8.59 -7.91 0.57
C ILE A 74 -9.03 -9.18 1.30
N THR A 75 -9.68 -8.99 2.44
CA THR A 75 -10.29 -10.07 3.21
C THR A 75 -11.70 -10.37 2.70
N PRO A 76 -12.26 -11.56 2.98
CA PRO A 76 -13.65 -11.90 2.62
C PRO A 76 -14.68 -10.93 3.19
N GLU A 77 -14.36 -10.29 4.32
CA GLU A 77 -15.23 -9.29 4.93
C GLU A 77 -15.25 -7.99 4.13
N ILE A 78 -14.09 -7.53 3.66
CA ILE A 78 -13.99 -6.39 2.74
C ILE A 78 -14.75 -6.68 1.43
N GLU A 79 -14.56 -7.87 0.86
CA GLU A 79 -15.23 -8.30 -0.39
C GLU A 79 -16.77 -8.30 -0.28
N ARG A 80 -17.31 -8.61 0.90
CA ARG A 80 -18.76 -8.53 1.17
C ARG A 80 -19.27 -7.10 1.28
N MET A 81 -18.44 -6.16 1.74
CA MET A 81 -18.83 -4.75 1.88
C MET A 81 -18.74 -3.97 0.56
N ILE A 82 -17.82 -4.35 -0.33
CA ILE A 82 -17.56 -3.63 -1.58
C ILE A 82 -18.21 -4.32 -2.79
N SER A 83 -18.56 -3.53 -3.80
CA SER A 83 -19.00 -4.03 -5.10
C SER A 83 -17.80 -4.07 -6.04
N MET A 84 -17.40 -5.27 -6.49
CA MET A 84 -16.31 -5.42 -7.45
C MET A 84 -16.59 -4.67 -8.76
N GLN A 85 -17.86 -4.57 -9.18
CA GLN A 85 -18.23 -3.79 -10.35
C GLN A 85 -17.92 -2.30 -10.17
N LYS A 86 -18.20 -1.74 -8.97
CA LYS A 86 -17.87 -0.34 -8.67
C LYS A 86 -16.37 -0.12 -8.52
N VAL A 87 -15.64 -1.07 -7.97
CA VAL A 87 -14.17 -1.03 -7.90
C VAL A 87 -13.58 -0.91 -9.30
N VAL A 88 -14.05 -1.74 -10.24
CA VAL A 88 -13.63 -1.69 -11.65
C VAL A 88 -14.03 -0.37 -12.31
N ASP A 89 -15.25 0.13 -12.07
CA ASP A 89 -15.70 1.43 -12.59
C ASP A 89 -14.83 2.59 -12.09
N VAL A 90 -14.49 2.60 -10.79
CA VAL A 90 -13.60 3.60 -10.20
C VAL A 90 -12.21 3.48 -10.82
N ALA A 91 -11.63 2.27 -10.91
CA ALA A 91 -10.31 2.07 -11.50
C ALA A 91 -10.23 2.54 -12.95
N ASN A 92 -11.26 2.24 -13.76
CA ASN A 92 -11.35 2.68 -15.15
C ASN A 92 -11.46 4.21 -15.26
N ARG A 93 -12.32 4.84 -14.45
CA ARG A 93 -12.50 6.31 -14.43
C ARG A 93 -11.24 7.04 -13.96
N CYS A 94 -10.47 6.44 -13.07
CA CYS A 94 -9.23 7.01 -12.54
C CYS A 94 -7.98 6.75 -13.43
N GLY A 95 -8.14 6.06 -14.56
CA GLY A 95 -7.05 5.80 -15.51
C GLY A 95 -6.14 4.62 -15.17
N LYS A 96 -6.63 3.64 -14.40
CA LYS A 96 -5.95 2.36 -14.10
C LYS A 96 -6.74 1.18 -14.69
N PRO A 97 -6.77 0.99 -16.03
CA PRO A 97 -7.55 -0.08 -16.66
C PRO A 97 -6.93 -1.49 -16.52
N GLN A 98 -5.77 -1.62 -15.89
CA GLN A 98 -4.98 -2.86 -15.85
C GLN A 98 -5.45 -3.85 -14.76
N MET A 99 -6.61 -3.63 -14.14
CA MET A 99 -7.19 -4.56 -13.18
C MET A 99 -7.73 -5.79 -13.93
N ARG A 100 -6.82 -6.66 -14.37
CA ARG A 100 -7.15 -7.95 -14.94
C ARG A 100 -7.60 -8.84 -13.78
N LEU A 101 -8.91 -8.99 -13.61
CA LEU A 101 -9.52 -10.04 -12.76
C LEU A 101 -9.22 -11.42 -13.34
#